data_AF-A0A0U3CCF4-F1
#
_entry.id   AF-A0A0U3CCF4-F1
#
_cell.length_a   1.000
_cell.length_b   1.000
_cell.length_c   1.000
_cell.angle_alpha   90.00
_cell.angle_beta   90.00
_cell.angle_gamma   90.00
#
_symmetry.space_group_name_H-M   'P 1'
#
loop_
_entity.id
_entity.type
_entity.pdbx_description
1 polymer ?
#
loop_
_entity_poly.entity_id
_entity_poly.type
_entity_poly.pdbx_seq_one_letter_code
_entity_poly.pdbx_strand_id
1 'polypeptide(L)'
;WHRWIYDDCYRSYLLPLEKYGLTIPHDLVEEAWNRITTKGYVHEVARFFATGWPVNYWRIDAMTDTDFEWFEEKYPGWYNKFGKWWENYNRLAYPGKNKPIAFEDVDYEYPHRCWTCMVPCLIREDMVTDKVDGQWRTYCSETCAWTDKVASRLEYEGRPTPNMGRLTGFREWETLHHGKDLADIITDLGYVRDDGKTLIA
;
A
#
# COMPACT_ATOMS: atom_id res chain seq x y z
N TRP A 1 -16.49 4.47 -2.34
CA TRP A 1 -15.56 5.03 -3.33
C TRP A 1 -16.28 5.65 -4.53
N HIS A 2 -17.17 4.95 -5.27
CA HIS A 2 -17.82 5.51 -6.47
C HIS A 2 -18.52 6.85 -6.21
N ARG A 3 -19.49 6.87 -5.29
CA ARG A 3 -20.24 8.09 -4.94
C ARG A 3 -19.33 9.28 -4.61
N TRP A 4 -18.48 9.13 -3.60
CA TRP A 4 -17.73 10.28 -3.08
C TRP A 4 -16.53 10.71 -3.94
N ILE A 5 -15.84 9.76 -4.56
CA ILE A 5 -14.62 10.07 -5.32
C ILE A 5 -14.93 10.26 -6.79
N TYR A 6 -15.73 9.37 -7.38
CA TYR A 6 -16.03 9.44 -8.80
C TYR A 6 -17.14 10.47 -9.07
N ASP A 7 -18.30 10.35 -8.40
CA ASP A 7 -19.44 11.24 -8.69
C ASP A 7 -19.26 12.64 -8.07
N ASP A 8 -18.96 12.71 -6.78
CA ASP A 8 -18.91 13.98 -6.06
C ASP A 8 -17.61 14.74 -6.37
N CYS A 9 -16.44 14.09 -6.23
CA CYS A 9 -15.15 14.76 -6.44
C CYS A 9 -14.79 14.91 -7.92
N TYR A 10 -14.69 13.80 -8.67
CA TYR A 10 -14.25 13.87 -10.07
C TYR A 10 -15.29 14.55 -10.95
N ARG A 11 -16.51 14.03 -11.01
CA ARG A 11 -17.52 14.54 -11.97
C ARG A 11 -18.09 15.90 -11.57
N SER A 12 -18.41 16.10 -10.30
CA SER A 12 -19.12 17.30 -9.87
C SER A 12 -18.20 18.45 -9.47
N TYR A 13 -16.96 18.16 -9.04
CA TYR A 13 -16.01 19.18 -8.60
C TYR A 13 -14.86 19.40 -9.58
N LEU A 14 -14.17 18.36 -10.06
CA LEU A 14 -12.99 18.50 -10.93
C LEU A 14 -13.35 18.82 -12.39
N LEU A 15 -14.28 18.08 -13.01
CA LEU A 15 -14.64 18.32 -14.42
C LEU A 15 -15.09 19.77 -14.70
N PRO A 16 -15.90 20.43 -13.86
CA PRO A 16 -16.28 21.82 -14.11
C PRO A 16 -15.11 22.79 -14.09
N LEU A 17 -13.93 22.42 -13.57
CA LEU A 17 -12.75 23.28 -13.56
C LEU A 17 -12.12 23.44 -14.95
N GLU A 18 -12.44 22.57 -15.90
CA GLU A 18 -11.95 22.66 -17.28
C GLU A 18 -12.41 23.95 -17.98
N LYS A 19 -13.59 24.47 -17.61
CA LYS A 19 -14.08 25.76 -18.11
C LYS A 19 -13.18 26.94 -17.69
N TYR A 20 -12.34 26.76 -16.68
CA TYR A 20 -11.34 27.73 -16.23
C TYR A 20 -9.94 27.47 -16.82
N GLY A 21 -9.81 26.54 -17.77
CA GLY A 21 -8.56 26.26 -18.48
C GLY A 21 -7.64 25.24 -17.79
N LEU A 22 -8.13 24.52 -16.77
CA LEU A 22 -7.42 23.37 -16.21
C LEU A 22 -7.59 22.14 -17.11
N THR A 23 -6.56 21.32 -17.23
CA THR A 23 -6.61 20.02 -17.93
C THR A 23 -6.69 18.92 -16.90
N ILE A 24 -7.80 18.19 -16.86
CA ILE A 24 -7.97 17.07 -15.93
C ILE A 24 -7.41 15.79 -16.55
N PRO A 25 -6.55 15.02 -15.84
CA PRO A 25 -6.00 13.77 -16.37
C PRO A 25 -7.02 12.62 -16.22
N HIS A 26 -8.02 12.59 -17.12
CA HIS A 26 -9.13 11.64 -17.04
C HIS A 26 -8.67 10.17 -17.10
N ASP A 27 -7.69 9.88 -17.93
CA ASP A 27 -7.08 8.55 -18.08
C ASP A 27 -6.48 8.04 -16.76
N LEU A 28 -5.78 8.91 -16.01
CA LEU A 28 -5.25 8.57 -14.70
C LEU A 28 -6.36 8.35 -13.66
N VAL A 29 -7.47 9.08 -13.77
CA VAL A 29 -8.64 8.88 -12.89
C VAL A 29 -9.29 7.52 -13.17
N GLU A 30 -9.49 7.16 -14.44
CA GLU A 30 -10.04 5.86 -14.82
C GLU A 30 -9.13 4.70 -14.40
N GLU A 31 -7.81 4.84 -14.57
CA GLU A 31 -6.88 3.81 -14.13
C GLU A 31 -6.86 3.69 -12.60
N ALA A 32 -6.88 4.80 -11.86
CA ALA A 32 -7.00 4.76 -10.41
C ALA A 32 -8.31 4.05 -9.97
N TRP A 33 -9.41 4.28 -10.69
CA TRP A 33 -10.68 3.59 -10.45
C TRP A 33 -10.57 2.08 -10.71
N ASN A 34 -10.01 1.69 -11.86
CA ASN A 34 -9.77 0.30 -12.26
C ASN A 34 -8.93 -0.46 -11.22
N ARG A 35 -7.90 0.18 -10.66
CA ARG A 35 -7.08 -0.41 -9.58
C ARG A 35 -7.93 -0.75 -8.35
N ILE A 36 -8.81 0.17 -7.96
CA ILE A 36 -9.64 0.03 -6.76
C ILE A 36 -10.72 -1.03 -6.96
N THR A 37 -11.42 -1.02 -8.10
CA THR A 37 -12.60 -1.86 -8.31
C THR A 37 -12.32 -3.21 -8.94
N THR A 38 -11.35 -3.28 -9.85
CA THR A 38 -11.10 -4.48 -10.66
C THR A 38 -9.83 -5.20 -10.23
N LYS A 39 -8.74 -4.47 -9.99
CA LYS A 39 -7.46 -5.10 -9.58
C LYS A 39 -7.44 -5.53 -8.11
N GLY A 40 -8.44 -5.13 -7.32
CA GLY A 40 -8.63 -5.54 -5.93
C GLY A 40 -7.71 -4.82 -4.94
N TYR A 41 -7.26 -3.61 -5.27
CA TYR A 41 -6.27 -2.84 -4.50
C TYR A 41 -6.56 -2.79 -3.00
N VAL A 42 -7.80 -2.52 -2.59
CA VAL A 42 -8.15 -2.41 -1.15
C VAL A 42 -8.03 -3.76 -0.42
N HIS A 43 -8.31 -4.87 -1.10
CA HIS A 43 -8.15 -6.20 -0.52
C HIS A 43 -6.67 -6.59 -0.41
N GLU A 44 -5.85 -6.16 -1.37
CA GLU A 44 -4.39 -6.27 -1.26
C GLU A 44 -3.83 -5.45 -0.10
N VAL A 45 -4.34 -4.23 0.11
CA VAL A 45 -4.00 -3.40 1.28
C VAL A 45 -4.29 -4.16 2.58
N ALA A 46 -5.46 -4.82 2.67
CA ALA A 46 -5.82 -5.60 3.85
C ALA A 46 -4.84 -6.76 4.08
N ARG A 47 -4.50 -7.53 3.02
CA ARG A 47 -3.46 -8.58 3.12
C ARG A 47 -2.11 -8.04 3.56
N PHE A 48 -1.69 -6.90 3.04
CA PHE A 48 -0.43 -6.26 3.41
C PHE A 48 -0.36 -5.92 4.90
N PHE A 49 -1.39 -5.25 5.43
CA PHE A 49 -1.42 -4.88 6.83
C PHE A 49 -1.55 -6.08 7.76
N ALA A 50 -2.34 -7.08 7.40
CA ALA A 50 -2.46 -8.32 8.15
C ALA A 50 -1.16 -9.14 8.10
N THR A 51 -0.44 -9.14 6.97
CA THR A 51 0.87 -9.79 6.89
C THR A 51 1.90 -9.09 7.78
N GLY A 52 1.91 -7.75 7.74
CA GLY A 52 2.80 -6.89 8.51
C GLY A 52 2.36 -6.65 9.96
N TRP A 53 1.43 -7.43 10.50
CA TRP A 53 0.85 -7.18 11.83
C TRP A 53 1.85 -6.95 12.97
N PRO A 54 3.05 -7.58 13.03
CA PRO A 54 3.97 -7.37 14.16
C PRO A 54 4.49 -5.94 14.26
N VAL A 55 4.40 -5.16 13.19
CA VAL A 55 4.86 -3.77 13.11
C VAL A 55 3.70 -2.78 13.03
N ASN A 56 2.49 -3.21 13.40
CA ASN A 56 1.34 -2.34 13.57
C ASN A 56 1.22 -1.92 15.05
N TYR A 57 0.59 -0.76 15.29
CA TYR A 57 0.16 -0.32 16.63
C TYR A 57 -1.33 -0.63 16.87
N TRP A 58 -1.91 -1.54 16.09
CA TRP A 58 -3.29 -2.01 16.19
C TRP A 58 -3.37 -3.49 15.85
N ARG A 59 -4.51 -4.11 16.19
CA ARG A 59 -4.76 -5.53 15.98
C ARG A 59 -5.64 -5.75 14.76
N ILE A 60 -5.43 -6.86 14.05
CA ILE A 60 -6.26 -7.27 12.91
C ILE A 60 -6.79 -8.66 13.21
N ASP A 61 -8.11 -8.76 13.35
CA ASP A 61 -8.80 -10.02 13.57
C ASP A 61 -8.80 -10.86 12.29
N ALA A 62 -8.80 -12.18 12.47
CA ALA A 62 -8.99 -13.11 11.37
C ALA A 62 -10.45 -13.11 10.90
N MET A 63 -10.65 -13.44 9.62
CA MET A 63 -11.98 -13.54 9.04
C MET A 63 -12.68 -14.85 9.40
N THR A 64 -14.00 -14.79 9.47
CA THR A 64 -14.91 -15.91 9.71
C THR A 64 -15.70 -16.28 8.46
N ASP A 65 -16.43 -17.40 8.50
CA ASP A 65 -17.29 -17.83 7.40
C ASP A 65 -18.33 -16.75 7.02
N THR A 66 -18.87 -16.03 8.01
CA THR A 66 -19.80 -14.91 7.77
C THR A 66 -19.13 -13.76 7.01
N ASP A 67 -17.85 -13.48 7.30
CA ASP A 67 -17.10 -12.46 6.56
C ASP A 67 -16.86 -12.92 5.12
N PHE A 68 -16.50 -14.18 4.93
CA PHE A 68 -16.28 -14.76 3.59
C PHE A 68 -17.55 -14.74 2.74
N GLU A 69 -18.69 -15.13 3.29
CA GLU A 69 -19.99 -15.04 2.60
C GLU A 69 -20.32 -13.60 2.20
N TRP A 70 -20.11 -12.64 3.10
CA TRP A 70 -20.34 -11.23 2.81
C TRP A 70 -19.41 -10.70 1.70
N PHE A 71 -18.12 -11.03 1.76
CA PHE A 71 -17.17 -10.59 0.74
C PHE A 71 -17.48 -11.21 -0.62
N GLU A 72 -17.85 -12.49 -0.68
CA GLU A 72 -18.22 -13.13 -1.94
C GLU A 72 -19.53 -12.55 -2.51
N GLU A 73 -20.50 -12.18 -1.67
CA GLU A 73 -21.72 -11.49 -2.11
C GLU A 73 -21.42 -10.09 -2.69
N LYS A 74 -20.53 -9.32 -2.05
CA LYS A 74 -20.20 -7.95 -2.50
C LYS A 74 -19.18 -7.91 -3.63
N TYR A 75 -18.30 -8.90 -3.69
CA TYR A 75 -17.20 -9.00 -4.62
C TYR A 75 -17.13 -10.44 -5.15
N PRO A 76 -17.98 -10.83 -6.11
CA PRO A 76 -17.97 -12.19 -6.65
C PRO A 76 -16.58 -12.62 -7.15
N GLY A 77 -16.12 -13.79 -6.73
CA GLY A 77 -14.78 -14.32 -6.96
C GLY A 77 -13.74 -13.92 -5.91
N TRP A 78 -14.11 -13.14 -4.90
CA TRP A 78 -13.19 -12.70 -3.84
C TRP A 78 -12.62 -13.88 -3.06
N TYR A 79 -13.46 -14.85 -2.67
CA TYR A 79 -12.99 -15.98 -1.87
C TYR A 79 -11.97 -16.82 -2.65
N ASN A 80 -12.18 -17.01 -3.95
CA ASN A 80 -11.22 -17.74 -4.80
C ASN A 80 -9.86 -17.05 -4.86
N LYS A 81 -9.81 -15.70 -4.82
CA LYS A 81 -8.56 -14.94 -4.87
C LYS A 81 -7.89 -14.76 -3.49
N PHE A 82 -8.67 -14.54 -2.44
CA PHE A 82 -8.16 -14.11 -1.14
C PHE A 82 -8.49 -15.06 0.03
N GLY A 83 -9.53 -15.88 -0.09
CA GLY A 83 -10.08 -16.69 1.00
C GLY A 83 -9.05 -17.62 1.64
N LYS A 84 -8.36 -18.42 0.82
CA LYS A 84 -7.31 -19.35 1.30
C LYS A 84 -6.21 -18.66 2.10
N TRP A 85 -5.84 -17.42 1.72
CA TRP A 85 -4.85 -16.65 2.46
C TRP A 85 -5.38 -16.24 3.84
N TRP A 86 -6.63 -15.80 3.93
CA TRP A 86 -7.27 -15.43 5.19
C TRP A 86 -7.55 -16.62 6.12
N GLU A 87 -7.84 -17.80 5.57
CA GLU A 87 -7.91 -19.04 6.35
C GLU A 87 -6.55 -19.39 6.96
N ASN A 88 -5.46 -19.22 6.20
CA ASN A 88 -4.12 -19.37 6.72
C ASN A 88 -3.80 -18.33 7.81
N TYR A 89 -4.22 -17.08 7.63
CA TYR A 89 -4.07 -16.05 8.66
C TYR A 89 -4.75 -16.45 9.97
N ASN A 90 -5.97 -16.99 9.90
CA ASN A 90 -6.67 -17.50 11.08
C ASN A 90 -5.93 -18.68 11.73
N ARG A 91 -5.50 -19.66 10.92
CA ARG A 91 -4.75 -20.83 11.39
C ARG A 91 -3.46 -20.44 12.12
N LEU A 92 -2.82 -19.35 11.70
CA LEU A 92 -1.54 -18.86 12.21
C LEU A 92 -1.68 -17.81 13.33
N ALA A 93 -2.89 -17.52 13.81
CA ALA A 93 -3.12 -16.48 14.81
C ALA A 93 -2.63 -16.84 16.23
N TYR A 94 -2.16 -18.07 16.48
CA TYR A 94 -1.83 -18.55 17.82
C TYR A 94 -0.35 -18.38 18.17
N PRO A 95 -0.01 -17.55 19.17
CA PRO A 95 1.38 -17.33 19.57
C PRO A 95 2.10 -18.63 19.96
N GLY A 96 3.36 -18.75 19.57
CA GLY A 96 4.25 -19.85 19.95
C GLY A 96 4.04 -21.17 19.20
N LYS A 97 3.02 -21.28 18.33
CA LYS A 97 2.81 -22.47 17.48
C LYS A 97 3.43 -22.33 16.10
N ASN A 98 3.57 -21.10 15.61
CA ASN A 98 4.02 -20.77 14.27
C ASN A 98 4.79 -19.44 14.29
N LYS A 99 5.49 -19.15 13.19
CA LYS A 99 6.07 -17.83 12.95
C LYS A 99 4.97 -16.83 12.59
N PRO A 100 5.22 -15.51 12.69
CA PRO A 100 4.34 -14.53 12.07
C PRO A 100 4.13 -14.88 10.59
N ILE A 101 2.92 -14.65 10.06
CA ILE A 101 2.55 -15.05 8.70
C ILE A 101 3.49 -14.50 7.61
N ALA A 102 4.13 -13.35 7.85
CA ALA A 102 5.17 -12.79 6.97
C ALA A 102 6.37 -13.71 6.72
N PHE A 103 6.56 -14.73 7.57
CA PHE A 103 7.65 -15.69 7.51
C PHE A 103 7.18 -17.15 7.36
N GLU A 104 5.91 -17.32 6.98
CA GLU A 104 5.29 -18.62 6.71
C GLU A 104 5.02 -18.77 5.21
N ASP A 105 5.05 -20.01 4.71
CA ASP A 105 4.75 -20.30 3.31
C ASP A 105 3.22 -20.34 3.10
N VAL A 106 2.66 -19.19 2.75
CA VAL A 106 1.22 -18.97 2.54
C VAL A 106 0.89 -18.38 1.17
N ASP A 107 1.80 -18.55 0.20
CA ASP A 107 1.63 -18.07 -1.18
C ASP A 107 1.35 -16.55 -1.24
N TYR A 108 2.11 -15.77 -0.46
CA TYR A 108 2.04 -14.32 -0.45
C TYR A 108 3.43 -13.70 -0.27
N GLU A 109 3.81 -12.88 -1.23
CA GLU A 109 5.06 -12.11 -1.19
C GLU A 109 4.79 -10.71 -0.67
N TYR A 110 5.51 -10.31 0.38
CA TYR A 110 5.38 -8.96 0.94
C TYR A 110 5.86 -7.92 -0.08
N PRO A 111 5.07 -6.89 -0.42
CA PRO A 111 5.42 -5.92 -1.45
C PRO A 111 6.46 -4.91 -0.97
N HIS A 112 7.33 -4.48 -1.89
CA HIS A 112 8.16 -3.28 -1.68
C HIS A 112 7.27 -2.03 -1.58
N ARG A 113 7.76 -1.01 -0.86
CA ARG A 113 7.10 0.29 -0.78
C ARG A 113 7.42 1.16 -2.00
N CYS A 114 6.50 2.04 -2.34
CA CYS A 114 6.70 3.04 -3.38
C CYS A 114 7.54 4.20 -2.84
N TRP A 115 8.62 4.56 -3.54
CA TRP A 115 9.48 5.69 -3.19
C TRP A 115 8.71 7.01 -3.10
N THR A 116 7.73 7.19 -3.99
CA THR A 116 6.97 8.44 -4.11
C THR A 116 5.96 8.60 -2.99
N CYS A 117 4.99 7.69 -2.89
CA CYS A 117 3.84 7.83 -2.01
C CYS A 117 3.94 7.04 -0.70
N MET A 118 5.00 6.25 -0.49
CA MET A 118 5.21 5.39 0.70
C MET A 118 4.23 4.23 0.88
N VAL A 119 3.25 4.11 -0.02
CA VAL A 119 2.30 3.00 -0.04
C VAL A 119 2.96 1.74 -0.64
N PRO A 120 2.62 0.52 -0.17
CA PRO A 120 3.09 -0.72 -0.79
C PRO A 120 2.71 -0.83 -2.28
N CYS A 121 3.60 -1.41 -3.08
CA CYS A 121 3.39 -1.73 -4.49
C CYS A 121 2.55 -3.01 -4.63
N LEU A 122 1.26 -2.87 -4.35
CA LEU A 122 0.32 -4.00 -4.18
C LEU A 122 -0.13 -4.64 -5.50
N ILE A 123 -0.31 -3.83 -6.53
CA ILE A 123 -0.66 -4.30 -7.87
C ILE A 123 0.65 -4.53 -8.61
N ARG A 124 1.01 -5.80 -8.82
CA ARG A 124 2.35 -6.19 -9.28
C ARG A 124 2.60 -5.76 -10.73
N GLU A 125 1.57 -5.82 -11.57
CA GLU A 125 1.61 -5.40 -12.97
C GLU A 125 1.83 -3.88 -13.14
N ASP A 126 1.51 -3.08 -12.13
CA ASP A 126 1.71 -1.62 -12.16
C ASP A 126 3.10 -1.21 -11.63
N MET A 127 3.89 -2.16 -11.12
CA MET A 127 5.14 -1.88 -10.45
C MET A 127 6.20 -1.44 -11.45
N VAL A 128 6.81 -0.28 -11.18
CA VAL A 128 7.94 0.25 -11.95
C VAL A 128 9.18 0.23 -11.07
N THR A 129 10.30 -0.22 -11.61
CA THR A 129 11.61 -0.15 -10.95
C THR A 129 12.57 0.65 -11.81
N ASP A 130 13.30 1.57 -11.21
CA ASP A 130 14.28 2.38 -11.94
C ASP A 130 15.41 2.86 -11.03
N LYS A 131 16.54 3.23 -11.64
CA LYS A 131 17.68 3.81 -10.93
C LYS A 131 17.69 5.31 -11.11
N VAL A 132 17.38 6.03 -10.03
CA VAL A 132 17.24 7.48 -10.02
C VAL A 132 18.21 8.09 -9.00
N ASP A 133 19.00 9.07 -9.45
CA ASP A 133 20.07 9.69 -8.65
C ASP A 133 21.04 8.65 -8.04
N GLY A 134 21.30 7.56 -8.78
CA GLY A 134 22.18 6.47 -8.34
C GLY A 134 21.53 5.43 -7.41
N GLN A 135 20.30 5.64 -6.96
CA GLN A 135 19.54 4.76 -6.07
C GLN A 135 18.52 3.93 -6.85
N TRP A 136 18.47 2.62 -6.61
CA TRP A 136 17.34 1.81 -7.09
C TRP A 136 16.09 2.13 -6.29
N ARG A 137 14.99 2.39 -6.99
CA ARG A 137 13.69 2.79 -6.43
C ARG A 137 12.58 1.96 -7.03
N THR A 138 11.57 1.67 -6.22
CA THR A 138 10.34 0.99 -6.66
C THR A 138 9.18 1.98 -6.62
N TYR A 139 8.27 1.89 -7.58
CA TYR A 139 7.08 2.73 -7.67
C TYR A 139 5.86 1.86 -7.88
N CYS A 140 4.75 2.22 -7.22
CA CYS A 140 3.49 1.50 -7.34
C CYS A 140 2.68 1.85 -8.59
N SER A 141 3.17 2.77 -9.43
CA SER A 141 2.58 3.17 -10.71
C SER A 141 3.55 4.01 -11.54
N GLU A 142 3.30 4.10 -12.84
CA GLU A 142 4.02 5.02 -13.74
C GLU A 142 3.90 6.48 -13.29
N THR A 143 2.72 6.90 -12.79
CA THR A 143 2.53 8.26 -12.26
C THR A 143 3.43 8.52 -11.05
N CYS A 144 3.60 7.55 -10.15
CA CYS A 144 4.52 7.68 -9.03
C CYS A 144 5.97 7.82 -9.52
N ALA A 145 6.37 7.01 -10.51
CA ALA A 145 7.68 7.10 -11.12
C ALA A 145 7.89 8.47 -11.79
N TRP A 146 6.92 8.96 -12.57
CA TRP A 146 6.95 10.27 -13.21
C TRP A 146 7.06 11.41 -12.21
N THR A 147 6.30 11.35 -11.11
CA THR A 147 6.36 12.38 -10.05
C THR A 147 7.76 12.51 -9.50
N ASP A 148 8.41 11.41 -9.13
CA ASP A 148 9.79 11.47 -8.61
C ASP A 148 10.80 11.82 -9.70
N LYS A 149 10.64 11.26 -10.91
CA LYS A 149 11.63 11.39 -11.99
C LYS A 149 11.60 12.73 -12.71
N VAL A 150 10.44 13.36 -12.80
CA VAL A 150 10.17 14.51 -13.67
C VAL A 150 9.55 15.68 -12.89
N ALA A 151 8.44 15.45 -12.19
CA ALA A 151 7.68 16.55 -11.58
C ALA A 151 8.36 17.18 -10.35
N SER A 152 8.90 16.33 -9.47
CA SER A 152 9.57 16.72 -8.22
C SER A 152 11.06 16.98 -8.42
N ARG A 153 11.40 17.74 -9.47
CA ARG A 153 12.76 18.17 -9.79
C ARG A 153 12.98 19.64 -9.43
N LEU A 154 14.20 20.13 -9.63
CA LEU A 154 14.54 21.54 -9.34
C LEU A 154 13.86 22.50 -10.32
N GLU A 155 13.59 22.01 -11.53
CA GLU A 155 12.84 22.71 -12.56
C GLU A 155 11.82 21.75 -13.17
N TYR A 156 10.63 22.26 -13.45
CA TYR A 156 9.55 21.57 -14.16
C TYR A 156 8.93 22.51 -15.18
N GLU A 157 8.84 22.07 -16.45
CA GLU A 157 8.31 22.88 -17.56
C GLU A 157 8.94 24.29 -17.64
N GLY A 158 10.26 24.37 -17.41
CA GLY A 158 11.01 25.63 -17.46
C GLY A 158 10.77 26.56 -16.27
N ARG A 159 10.11 26.09 -15.20
CA ARG A 159 9.87 26.87 -13.98
C ARG A 159 10.62 26.25 -12.80
N PRO A 160 11.29 27.06 -11.96
CA PRO A 160 11.89 26.56 -10.73
C PRO A 160 10.79 26.09 -9.77
N THR A 161 11.01 24.94 -9.15
CA THR A 161 10.03 24.25 -8.28
C THR A 161 10.60 24.02 -6.87
N PRO A 162 10.97 25.08 -6.13
CA PRO A 162 11.68 24.95 -4.85
C PRO A 162 10.85 24.22 -3.77
N ASN A 163 9.51 24.25 -3.88
CA ASN A 163 8.60 23.63 -2.92
C ASN A 163 8.18 22.20 -3.30
N MET A 164 8.46 21.75 -4.53
CA MET A 164 8.16 20.37 -4.99
C MET A 164 9.35 19.43 -4.74
N GLY A 165 10.12 19.69 -3.68
CA GLY A 165 11.47 19.21 -3.45
C GLY A 165 11.72 17.73 -3.74
N ARG A 166 12.98 17.39 -4.04
CA ARG A 166 13.40 16.03 -4.35
C ARG A 166 13.04 15.07 -3.21
N LEU A 167 12.47 13.93 -3.58
CA LEU A 167 12.21 12.84 -2.65
C LEU A 167 13.53 12.15 -2.31
N THR A 168 14.11 12.53 -1.18
CA THR A 168 15.43 12.09 -0.72
C THR A 168 15.36 11.44 0.67
N GLY A 169 16.50 10.92 1.13
CA GLY A 169 16.64 10.31 2.46
C GLY A 169 16.29 8.82 2.49
N PHE A 170 16.29 8.26 3.70
CA PHE A 170 15.81 6.91 3.97
C PHE A 170 14.29 6.94 4.05
N ARG A 171 13.63 6.48 3.00
CA ARG A 171 12.17 6.53 2.87
C ARG A 171 11.57 5.18 3.17
N GLU A 172 11.87 4.20 2.34
CA GLU A 172 11.31 2.85 2.43
C GLU A 172 11.76 2.15 3.72
N TRP A 173 10.80 1.49 4.37
CA TRP A 173 11.03 0.69 5.57
C TRP A 173 12.10 -0.38 5.38
N GLU A 174 12.09 -1.04 4.21
CA GLU A 174 13.03 -2.08 3.83
C GLU A 174 14.46 -1.54 3.79
N THR A 175 14.63 -0.28 3.35
CA THR A 175 15.91 0.42 3.32
C THR A 175 16.32 0.88 4.72
N LEU A 176 15.39 1.40 5.52
CA LEU A 176 15.65 1.90 6.87
C LEU A 176 16.04 0.79 7.86
N HIS A 177 15.42 -0.39 7.73
CA HIS A 177 15.59 -1.51 8.65
C HIS A 177 16.36 -2.69 8.03
N HIS A 178 17.04 -2.47 6.91
CA HIS A 178 17.82 -3.51 6.25
C HIS A 178 18.83 -4.15 7.21
N GLY A 179 18.77 -5.49 7.33
CA GLY A 179 19.68 -6.27 8.17
C GLY A 179 19.42 -6.16 9.68
N LYS A 180 18.36 -5.48 10.12
CA LYS A 180 17.96 -5.43 11.54
C LYS A 180 17.08 -6.62 11.92
N ASP A 181 17.15 -7.02 13.20
CA ASP A 181 16.23 -7.99 13.76
C ASP A 181 14.85 -7.38 13.99
N LEU A 182 13.78 -8.16 13.76
CA LEU A 182 12.42 -7.68 13.88
C LEU A 182 12.05 -7.29 15.31
N ALA A 183 12.53 -8.02 16.32
CA ALA A 183 12.25 -7.71 17.72
C ALA A 183 12.88 -6.38 18.11
N ASP A 184 14.12 -6.11 17.68
CA ASP A 184 14.80 -4.85 17.92
C ASP A 184 14.02 -3.67 17.29
N ILE A 185 13.52 -3.83 16.06
CA ILE A 185 12.70 -2.81 15.40
C ILE A 185 11.43 -2.52 16.21
N ILE A 186 10.73 -3.56 16.66
CA ILE A 186 9.49 -3.44 17.44
C ILE A 186 9.75 -2.71 18.76
N THR A 187 10.84 -3.05 19.46
CA THR A 187 11.23 -2.40 20.70
C THR A 187 11.62 -0.93 20.48
N ASP A 188 12.43 -0.64 19.45
CA ASP A 188 12.84 0.72 19.09
C ASP A 188 11.63 1.62 18.76
N LEU A 189 10.60 1.06 18.14
CA LEU A 189 9.35 1.76 17.81
C LEU A 189 8.38 1.88 18.99
N GLY A 190 8.65 1.21 20.10
CA GLY A 190 7.78 1.21 21.27
C GLY A 190 6.48 0.42 21.05
N TYR A 191 6.49 -0.61 20.21
CA TYR A 191 5.31 -1.44 19.91
C TYR A 191 5.09 -2.59 20.91
N VAL A 192 5.43 -2.33 22.16
CA VAL A 192 5.33 -3.25 23.29
C VAL A 192 4.51 -2.58 24.40
N ARG A 193 3.65 -3.36 25.07
CA ARG A 193 2.83 -2.92 26.20
C ARG A 193 3.67 -2.68 27.45
N ASP A 194 3.06 -2.13 28.49
CA ASP A 194 3.72 -1.78 29.77
C ASP A 194 4.42 -2.95 30.46
N ASP A 195 4.05 -4.20 30.14
CA ASP A 195 4.71 -5.39 30.66
C ASP A 195 6.07 -5.70 30.00
N GLY A 196 6.48 -4.89 29.01
CA GLY A 196 7.77 -4.96 28.34
C GLY A 196 7.98 -6.18 27.44
N LYS A 197 6.94 -6.98 27.20
CA LYS A 197 7.05 -8.22 26.40
C LYS A 197 5.86 -8.50 25.49
N THR A 198 4.68 -7.98 25.80
CA THR A 198 3.49 -8.23 25.01
C THR A 198 3.39 -7.17 23.91
N LEU A 199 3.30 -7.59 22.66
CA LEU A 199 3.12 -6.66 21.53
C LEU A 199 1.83 -5.85 21.65
N ILE A 200 1.82 -4.64 21.09
CA ILE A 200 0.59 -3.83 20.98
C ILE A 200 -0.42 -4.48 20.03
N ALA A 201 0.08 -5.03 18.92
CA ALA A 201 -0.70 -5.75 17.92
C ALA A 201 -1.23 -7.12 18.40
#